data_AF-A0A933LBY8-F1
#
_entry.id   AF-A0A933LBY8-F1
#
_cell.length_a   1.000
_cell.length_b   1.000
_cell.length_c   1.000
_cell.angle_alpha   90.00
_cell.angle_beta   90.00
_cell.angle_gamma   90.00
#
_symmetry.space_group_name_H-M   'P 1'
#
loop_
_entity.id
_entity.type
_entity.pdbx_description
1 polymer ?
#
loop_
_entity_poly.entity_id
_entity_poly.type
_entity_poly.pdbx_seq_one_letter_code
_entity_poly.pdbx_strand_id
1 'polypeptide(L)'
;MRRLTVFFAVLAAVAAIGVVVMRIGSHESTASTDAVVDDHQLQLPPTEPSDDMEDARIAAVAAVALTDDVARAGFISRRELIESFTTDSYGPTLAEETSAAVTAMLLDLGERDVNPADLHVVEQPISARAEVTASGVRVEVWSVLVVAVPGTGPGRQVWRTVTLDMVQVGSRWLVDRWSSVPGPTPSPAAEAAFDDAKAFVEPLGWPPASTAAVR
;
A
#
# COMPACT_ATOMS: atom_id res chain seq x y z
N MET A 1 -25.48 -14.24 12.68
CA MET A 1 -25.46 -12.95 11.94
C MET A 1 -24.62 -11.88 12.63
N ARG A 2 -24.82 -11.61 13.94
CA ARG A 2 -24.07 -10.61 14.72
C ARG A 2 -22.55 -10.84 14.84
N ARG A 3 -22.01 -12.01 14.48
CA ARG A 3 -20.57 -12.31 14.42
C ARG A 3 -19.96 -12.09 13.03
N LEU A 4 -20.79 -11.95 11.98
CA LEU A 4 -20.32 -11.82 10.60
C LEU A 4 -20.02 -10.36 10.25
N THR A 5 -20.93 -9.44 10.62
CA THR A 5 -20.82 -7.98 10.42
C THR A 5 -19.60 -7.34 11.09
N VAL A 6 -19.06 -8.05 12.07
CA VAL A 6 -18.03 -7.66 13.04
C VAL A 6 -16.63 -7.69 12.46
N PHE A 7 -16.34 -8.78 11.76
CA PHE A 7 -15.06 -8.95 11.11
C PHE A 7 -14.95 -8.05 9.89
N PHE A 8 -16.06 -7.67 9.24
CA PHE A 8 -16.05 -6.71 8.14
C PHE A 8 -15.66 -5.29 8.60
N ALA A 9 -16.04 -4.87 9.82
CA ALA A 9 -15.65 -3.57 10.36
C ALA A 9 -14.15 -3.50 10.70
N VAL A 10 -13.61 -4.53 11.36
CA VAL A 10 -12.16 -4.67 11.62
C VAL A 10 -11.38 -4.78 10.32
N LEU A 11 -11.85 -5.58 9.35
CA LEU A 11 -11.24 -5.71 8.04
C LEU A 11 -11.26 -4.38 7.27
N ALA A 12 -12.36 -3.63 7.34
CA ALA A 12 -12.46 -2.31 6.73
C ALA A 12 -11.52 -1.30 7.40
N ALA A 13 -11.35 -1.37 8.72
CA ALA A 13 -10.42 -0.51 9.45
C ALA A 13 -8.95 -0.83 9.12
N VAL A 14 -8.57 -2.11 9.03
CA VAL A 14 -7.19 -2.50 8.63
C VAL A 14 -6.97 -2.28 7.14
N ALA A 15 -7.97 -2.54 6.28
CA ALA A 15 -7.91 -2.18 4.87
C ALA A 15 -7.84 -0.67 4.65
N ALA A 16 -8.36 0.13 5.59
CA ALA A 16 -8.25 1.59 5.58
C ALA A 16 -6.87 2.10 6.05
N ILE A 17 -5.97 1.24 6.54
CA ILE A 17 -4.56 1.60 6.72
C ILE A 17 -3.99 1.87 5.31
N GLY A 18 -3.81 3.16 5.03
CA GLY A 18 -3.40 3.67 3.72
C GLY A 18 -4.55 3.85 2.70
N VAL A 19 -5.75 4.25 3.11
CA VAL A 19 -6.81 4.64 2.17
C VAL A 19 -7.13 6.13 2.35
N VAL A 20 -6.42 6.97 1.59
CA VAL A 20 -6.94 8.29 1.24
C VAL A 20 -8.01 8.10 0.17
N VAL A 21 -9.29 8.13 0.54
CA VAL A 21 -10.39 8.22 -0.44
C VAL A 21 -10.37 9.63 -1.03
N MET A 22 -9.73 9.80 -2.18
CA MET A 22 -9.82 11.06 -2.94
C MET A 22 -11.25 11.24 -3.46
N ARG A 23 -11.96 12.23 -2.91
CA ARG A 23 -13.22 12.76 -3.45
C ARG A 23 -12.93 13.82 -4.52
N ILE A 24 -13.65 13.75 -5.64
CA ILE A 24 -13.96 14.84 -6.62
C ILE A 24 -12.77 15.19 -7.55
N GLY A 25 -12.92 15.42 -8.86
CA GLY A 25 -14.09 15.59 -9.72
C GLY A 25 -13.64 15.80 -11.18
N SER A 26 -14.60 15.65 -12.08
CA SER A 26 -14.54 15.83 -13.53
C SER A 26 -13.95 17.16 -14.00
N HIS A 27 -13.04 17.12 -14.99
CA HIS A 27 -12.98 18.12 -16.06
C HIS A 27 -12.38 17.52 -17.34
N GLU A 28 -13.16 17.57 -18.42
CA GLU A 28 -12.72 17.47 -19.80
C GLU A 28 -11.96 18.75 -20.22
N SER A 29 -10.86 18.61 -20.99
CA SER A 29 -10.54 19.53 -22.10
C SER A 29 -9.32 19.07 -22.93
N THR A 30 -9.64 18.58 -24.12
CA THR A 30 -9.07 18.88 -25.47
C THR A 30 -7.62 19.38 -25.65
N ALA A 31 -6.83 18.53 -26.30
CA ALA A 31 -5.97 18.72 -27.49
C ALA A 31 -5.32 20.08 -27.86
N SER A 32 -3.98 20.02 -28.05
CA SER A 32 -3.22 20.21 -29.32
C SER A 32 -2.12 21.30 -29.41
N THR A 33 -0.94 20.84 -29.86
CA THR A 33 0.03 21.42 -30.84
C THR A 33 1.31 22.17 -30.37
N ASP A 34 2.44 21.52 -30.71
CA ASP A 34 3.80 21.92 -31.13
C ASP A 34 4.49 23.22 -30.66
N ALA A 35 5.72 23.03 -30.18
CA ALA A 35 6.88 23.83 -30.59
C ALA A 35 8.18 23.02 -30.48
N VAL A 36 8.89 22.91 -31.61
CA VAL A 36 10.26 22.40 -31.74
C VAL A 36 11.23 23.51 -31.35
N VAL A 37 12.13 23.25 -30.40
CA VAL A 37 13.40 23.97 -30.26
C VAL A 37 14.48 22.96 -29.88
N ASP A 38 15.45 22.85 -30.77
CA ASP A 38 16.70 22.09 -30.62
C ASP A 38 17.72 23.00 -29.91
N ASP A 39 18.29 22.56 -28.80
CA ASP A 39 19.44 23.23 -28.20
C ASP A 39 20.42 22.20 -27.62
N HIS A 40 21.65 22.25 -28.13
CA HIS A 40 22.75 21.39 -27.77
C HIS A 40 23.19 21.64 -26.32
N GLN A 41 22.69 20.84 -25.37
CA GLN A 41 23.26 20.74 -24.04
C GLN A 41 24.06 19.45 -23.85
N LEU A 42 25.26 19.64 -23.32
CA LEU A 42 26.28 18.64 -23.01
C LEU A 42 25.67 17.43 -22.29
N GLN A 43 25.62 16.31 -23.00
CA GLN A 43 25.08 15.05 -22.51
C GLN A 43 26.09 14.45 -21.51
N LEU A 44 25.85 14.69 -20.22
CA LEU A 44 26.32 13.79 -19.17
C LEU A 44 25.74 12.40 -19.48
N PRO A 45 26.50 11.30 -19.28
CA PRO A 45 25.96 9.97 -19.49
C PRO A 45 24.68 9.83 -18.67
N PRO A 46 23.56 9.34 -19.25
CA PRO A 46 22.34 9.15 -18.50
C PRO A 46 22.63 8.20 -17.34
N THR A 47 22.46 8.68 -16.10
CA THR A 47 22.26 7.80 -14.96
C THR A 47 21.09 6.89 -15.33
N GLU A 48 21.33 5.59 -15.42
CA GLU A 48 20.41 4.67 -16.08
C GLU A 48 19.05 4.67 -15.36
N PRO A 49 17.95 5.11 -16.00
CA PRO A 49 16.62 5.21 -15.37
C PRO A 49 16.04 3.86 -14.92
N SER A 50 16.70 2.74 -15.24
CA SER A 50 16.33 1.40 -14.81
C SER A 50 16.64 1.14 -13.32
N ASP A 51 17.73 1.71 -12.81
CA ASP A 51 18.17 1.45 -11.42
C ASP A 51 17.33 2.25 -10.42
N ASP A 52 17.04 3.51 -10.72
CA ASP A 52 16.20 4.38 -9.88
C ASP A 52 14.77 3.83 -9.73
N MET A 53 14.21 3.27 -10.80
CA MET A 53 12.87 2.67 -10.78
C MET A 53 12.83 1.38 -9.96
N GLU A 54 13.89 0.56 -10.04
CA GLU A 54 14.01 -0.67 -9.27
C GLU A 54 14.21 -0.37 -7.77
N ASP A 55 15.04 0.62 -7.44
CA ASP A 55 15.24 1.06 -6.05
C ASP A 55 13.93 1.60 -5.44
N ALA A 56 13.16 2.39 -6.20
CA ALA A 56 11.85 2.84 -5.78
C ALA A 56 10.87 1.67 -5.55
N ARG A 57 10.89 0.67 -6.44
CA ARG A 57 10.08 -0.55 -6.31
C ARG A 57 10.43 -1.33 -5.05
N ILE A 58 11.73 -1.53 -4.77
CA ILE A 58 12.21 -2.22 -3.56
C ILE A 58 11.77 -1.46 -2.31
N ALA A 59 11.95 -0.14 -2.26
CA ALA A 59 11.56 0.69 -1.13
C ALA A 59 10.03 0.65 -0.88
N ALA A 60 9.23 0.68 -1.94
CA ALA A 60 7.77 0.59 -1.85
C ALA A 60 7.31 -0.78 -1.33
N VAL A 61 7.90 -1.87 -1.81
CA VAL A 61 7.61 -3.24 -1.32
C VAL A 61 7.97 -3.35 0.17
N ALA A 62 9.11 -2.80 0.57
CA ALA A 62 9.51 -2.76 1.97
C ALA A 62 8.52 -1.95 2.83
N ALA A 63 8.03 -0.81 2.33
CA ALA A 63 7.04 -0.01 3.04
C ALA A 63 5.70 -0.76 3.21
N VAL A 64 5.21 -1.48 2.19
CA VAL A 64 4.01 -2.36 2.30
C VAL A 64 4.22 -3.49 3.29
N ALA A 65 5.42 -4.06 3.36
CA ALA A 65 5.74 -5.10 4.32
C ALA A 65 5.75 -4.61 5.78
N LEU A 66 5.85 -3.30 6.06
CA LEU A 66 5.82 -2.74 7.42
C LEU A 66 4.42 -2.58 8.01
N THR A 67 3.35 -2.87 7.26
CA THR A 67 1.97 -2.67 7.75
C THR A 67 1.67 -3.44 9.04
N ASP A 68 2.22 -4.64 9.21
CA ASP A 68 2.00 -5.43 10.43
C ASP A 68 2.71 -4.82 11.64
N ASP A 69 3.91 -4.28 11.46
CA ASP A 69 4.63 -3.54 12.50
C ASP A 69 3.91 -2.25 12.86
N VAL A 70 3.39 -1.52 11.87
CA VAL A 70 2.57 -0.31 12.06
C VAL A 70 1.28 -0.62 12.83
N ALA A 71 0.60 -1.72 12.48
CA ALA A 71 -0.63 -2.13 13.15
C ALA A 71 -0.42 -2.54 14.61
N ARG A 72 0.75 -3.15 14.92
CA ARG A 72 1.11 -3.60 16.28
C ARG A 72 1.78 -2.52 17.12
N ALA A 73 2.34 -1.49 16.50
CA ALA A 73 3.01 -0.42 17.20
C ALA A 73 2.05 0.38 18.09
N GLY A 74 2.54 0.81 19.27
CA GLY A 74 1.88 1.83 20.08
C GLY A 74 1.88 3.18 19.38
N PHE A 75 1.04 4.13 19.83
CA PHE A 75 0.81 5.41 19.14
C PHE A 75 2.11 6.17 18.80
N ILE A 76 3.04 6.29 19.76
CA ILE A 76 4.32 6.99 19.55
C ILE A 76 5.17 6.25 18.53
N SER A 77 5.42 4.95 18.77
CA SER A 77 6.24 4.12 17.88
C SER A 77 5.67 3.99 16.48
N ARG A 78 4.34 4.07 16.31
CA ARG A 78 3.68 4.01 15.00
C ARG A 78 4.00 5.23 14.16
N ARG A 79 3.96 6.42 14.76
CA ARG A 79 4.31 7.67 14.06
C ARG A 79 5.77 7.62 13.62
N GLU A 80 6.68 7.29 14.51
CA GLU A 80 8.11 7.17 14.21
C GLU A 80 8.37 6.13 13.10
N LEU A 81 7.67 5.00 13.14
CA LEU A 81 7.77 3.98 12.11
C LEU A 81 7.24 4.47 10.76
N ILE A 82 6.12 5.19 10.72
CA ILE A 82 5.58 5.77 9.48
C ILE A 82 6.51 6.85 8.91
N GLU A 83 7.02 7.74 9.76
CA GLU A 83 8.00 8.76 9.39
C GLU A 83 9.31 8.13 8.86
N SER A 84 9.61 6.88 9.25
CA SER A 84 10.80 6.19 8.76
C SER A 84 10.76 5.84 7.27
N PHE A 85 9.59 5.80 6.61
CA PHE A 85 9.46 5.45 5.18
C PHE A 85 8.63 6.45 4.36
N THR A 86 8.16 7.54 4.96
CA THR A 86 7.39 8.60 4.29
C THR A 86 8.19 9.89 4.16
N THR A 87 7.75 10.78 3.28
CA THR A 87 8.25 12.16 3.21
C THR A 87 7.77 12.96 4.42
N ASP A 88 8.51 14.02 4.78
CA ASP A 88 8.13 14.95 5.85
C ASP A 88 6.75 15.61 5.59
N SER A 89 6.38 15.79 4.32
CA SER A 89 5.09 16.35 3.90
C SER A 89 3.92 15.37 4.05
N TYR A 90 4.16 14.07 3.88
CA TYR A 90 3.10 13.06 3.87
C TYR A 90 2.98 12.27 5.17
N GLY A 91 4.10 11.99 5.83
CA GLY A 91 4.19 11.19 7.05
C GLY A 91 3.18 11.57 8.15
N PRO A 92 3.03 12.87 8.48
CA PRO A 92 2.05 13.30 9.48
C PRO A 92 0.61 12.89 9.13
N THR A 93 0.21 13.09 7.87
CA THR A 93 -1.12 12.72 7.36
C THR A 93 -1.35 11.22 7.47
N LEU A 94 -0.40 10.41 6.97
CA LEU A 94 -0.52 8.95 7.02
C LEU A 94 -0.54 8.44 8.46
N ALA A 95 0.25 9.03 9.36
CA ALA A 95 0.32 8.65 10.76
C ALA A 95 -1.00 8.95 11.51
N GLU A 96 -1.63 10.09 11.25
CA GLU A 96 -2.93 10.45 11.82
C GLU A 96 -4.04 9.52 11.34
N GLU A 97 -4.18 9.34 10.03
CA GLU A 97 -5.21 8.48 9.44
C GLU A 97 -5.06 7.02 9.88
N THR A 98 -3.84 6.49 9.82
CA THR A 98 -3.55 5.13 10.27
C THR A 98 -3.81 4.98 11.77
N SER A 99 -3.46 5.98 12.58
CA SER A 99 -3.72 5.92 14.02
C SER A 99 -5.20 5.95 14.36
N ALA A 100 -5.99 6.74 13.63
CA ALA A 100 -7.44 6.75 13.77
C ALA A 100 -8.02 5.38 13.40
N ALA A 101 -7.60 4.80 12.27
CA ALA A 101 -8.06 3.49 11.82
C ALA A 101 -7.70 2.36 12.81
N VAL A 102 -6.45 2.31 13.28
CA VAL A 102 -6.02 1.33 14.27
C VAL A 102 -6.74 1.52 15.60
N THR A 103 -6.94 2.77 16.06
CA THR A 103 -7.69 3.03 17.31
C THR A 103 -9.13 2.54 17.19
N ALA A 104 -9.80 2.82 16.07
CA ALA A 104 -11.15 2.31 15.83
C ALA A 104 -11.19 0.78 15.84
N MET A 105 -10.22 0.11 15.20
CA MET A 105 -10.10 -1.35 15.27
C MET A 105 -9.92 -1.85 16.71
N LEU A 106 -9.04 -1.22 17.49
CA LEU A 106 -8.76 -1.65 18.87
C LEU A 106 -9.98 -1.48 19.78
N LEU A 107 -10.76 -0.41 19.59
CA LEU A 107 -12.03 -0.22 20.29
C LEU A 107 -13.04 -1.31 19.90
N ASP A 108 -13.17 -1.59 18.60
CA ASP A 108 -14.03 -2.67 18.09
C ASP A 108 -13.65 -4.04 18.67
N LEU A 109 -12.36 -4.30 18.91
CA LEU A 109 -11.89 -5.54 19.56
C LEU A 109 -12.23 -5.53 21.06
N GLY A 110 -12.02 -4.40 21.74
CA GLY A 110 -12.34 -4.24 23.16
C GLY A 110 -13.82 -4.43 23.47
N GLU A 111 -14.72 -3.93 22.64
CA GLU A 111 -16.18 -4.16 22.74
C GLU A 111 -16.59 -5.64 22.63
N ARG A 112 -15.66 -6.50 22.23
CA ARG A 112 -15.87 -7.93 21.98
C ARG A 112 -15.11 -8.82 22.95
N ASP A 113 -14.55 -8.24 24.01
CA ASP A 113 -13.70 -8.92 24.99
C ASP A 113 -12.48 -9.62 24.33
N VAL A 114 -12.00 -9.09 23.20
CA VAL A 114 -10.78 -9.56 22.54
C VAL A 114 -9.60 -8.74 23.04
N ASN A 115 -8.58 -9.41 23.56
CA ASN A 115 -7.33 -8.76 23.92
C ASN A 115 -6.56 -8.36 22.64
N PRO A 116 -6.24 -7.07 22.43
CA PRO A 116 -5.45 -6.63 21.29
C PRO A 116 -4.10 -7.33 21.13
N ALA A 117 -3.51 -7.82 22.22
CA ALA A 117 -2.25 -8.56 22.17
C ALA A 117 -2.37 -9.89 21.43
N ASP A 118 -3.58 -10.42 21.27
CA ASP A 118 -3.86 -11.66 20.53
C ASP A 118 -4.15 -11.40 19.05
N LEU A 119 -4.09 -10.14 18.60
CA LEU A 119 -4.29 -9.77 17.20
C LEU A 119 -3.04 -10.08 16.38
N HIS A 120 -3.20 -10.93 15.35
CA HIS A 120 -2.20 -11.16 14.33
C HIS A 120 -2.60 -10.41 13.07
N VAL A 121 -1.71 -9.51 12.64
CA VAL A 121 -1.78 -8.83 11.34
C VAL A 121 -0.54 -9.24 10.57
N VAL A 122 -0.71 -9.60 9.30
CA VAL A 122 0.40 -9.87 8.38
C VAL A 122 0.02 -9.31 7.02
N GLU A 123 0.86 -8.48 6.43
CA GLU A 123 0.74 -8.10 5.04
C GLU A 123 1.90 -8.69 4.23
N GLN A 124 1.56 -9.46 3.20
CA GLN A 124 2.53 -10.08 2.32
C GLN A 124 2.42 -9.44 0.94
N PRO A 125 3.42 -8.63 0.52
CA PRO A 125 3.61 -8.26 -0.88
C PRO A 125 3.84 -9.52 -1.73
N ILE A 126 3.19 -9.59 -2.89
CA ILE A 126 3.21 -10.76 -3.78
C ILE A 126 3.95 -10.42 -5.06
N SER A 127 3.54 -9.34 -5.72
CA SER A 127 4.15 -8.84 -6.94
C SER A 127 4.09 -7.31 -6.96
N ALA A 128 4.98 -6.68 -7.72
CA ALA A 128 5.02 -5.22 -7.82
C ALA A 128 5.46 -4.76 -9.21
N ARG A 129 4.85 -3.68 -9.69
CA ARG A 129 5.27 -2.98 -10.90
C ARG A 129 5.55 -1.51 -10.58
N ALA A 130 6.46 -0.92 -11.33
CA ALA A 130 6.82 0.49 -11.19
C ALA A 130 6.72 1.20 -12.54
N GLU A 131 6.34 2.47 -12.51
CA GLU A 131 6.31 3.35 -13.68
C GLU A 131 6.85 4.74 -13.30
N VAL A 132 7.66 5.32 -14.19
CA VAL A 132 8.14 6.69 -14.03
C VAL A 132 6.98 7.66 -14.23
N THR A 133 6.90 8.67 -13.39
CA THR A 133 5.94 9.77 -13.46
C THR A 133 6.68 11.11 -13.58
N ALA A 134 5.93 12.21 -13.76
CA ALA A 134 6.54 13.55 -13.85
C ALA A 134 7.27 13.98 -12.56
N SER A 135 6.93 13.40 -11.41
CA SER A 135 7.40 13.84 -10.08
C SER A 135 8.14 12.76 -9.29
N GLY A 136 8.38 11.58 -9.87
CA GLY A 136 8.98 10.44 -9.17
C GLY A 136 8.57 9.12 -9.82
N VAL A 137 8.40 8.08 -9.00
CA VAL A 137 8.02 6.73 -9.47
C VAL A 137 6.72 6.33 -8.81
N ARG A 138 5.74 5.87 -9.59
CA ARG A 138 4.55 5.21 -9.03
C ARG A 138 4.82 3.72 -8.96
N VAL A 139 4.59 3.14 -7.79
CA VAL A 139 4.69 1.70 -7.57
C VAL A 139 3.33 1.14 -7.20
N GLU A 140 2.93 0.07 -7.89
CA GLU A 140 1.77 -0.73 -7.52
C GLU A 140 2.24 -2.06 -6.96
N VAL A 141 1.77 -2.38 -5.76
CA VAL A 141 2.10 -3.60 -5.02
C VAL A 141 0.83 -4.40 -4.80
N TRP A 142 0.77 -5.59 -5.40
CA TRP A 142 -0.30 -6.54 -5.14
C TRP A 142 0.06 -7.33 -3.89
N SER A 143 -0.84 -7.35 -2.92
CA SER A 143 -0.57 -7.89 -1.59
C SER A 143 -1.78 -8.63 -1.04
N VAL A 144 -1.50 -9.51 -0.08
CA VAL A 144 -2.51 -10.11 0.78
C VAL A 144 -2.28 -9.68 2.22
N LEU A 145 -3.28 -9.03 2.79
CA LEU A 145 -3.35 -8.68 4.20
C LEU A 145 -4.18 -9.74 4.91
N VAL A 146 -3.64 -10.35 5.95
CA VAL A 146 -4.30 -11.34 6.80
C VAL A 146 -4.46 -10.78 8.21
N VAL A 147 -5.66 -10.90 8.76
CA VAL A 147 -6.00 -10.50 10.13
C VAL A 147 -6.66 -11.67 10.84
N ALA A 148 -6.13 -12.07 12.00
CA ALA A 148 -6.65 -13.19 12.77
C ALA A 148 -6.50 -12.98 14.28
N VAL A 149 -7.40 -13.59 15.05
CA VAL A 149 -7.32 -13.69 16.51
C VAL A 149 -7.52 -15.16 16.87
N PRO A 150 -6.51 -15.87 17.38
CA PRO A 150 -6.60 -17.27 17.78
C PRO A 150 -7.80 -17.51 18.70
N GLY A 151 -8.51 -18.62 18.49
CA GLY A 151 -9.67 -19.00 19.30
C GLY A 151 -10.95 -18.18 19.08
N THR A 152 -10.92 -17.09 18.32
CA THR A 152 -12.08 -16.18 18.12
C THR A 152 -12.84 -16.43 16.81
N GLY A 153 -12.33 -17.30 15.94
CA GLY A 153 -12.94 -17.70 14.68
C GLY A 153 -11.94 -17.79 13.53
N PRO A 154 -12.41 -17.95 12.28
CA PRO A 154 -11.52 -17.94 11.13
C PRO A 154 -10.88 -16.56 10.96
N GLY A 155 -9.63 -16.52 10.52
CA GLY A 155 -8.99 -15.30 10.05
C GLY A 155 -9.73 -14.69 8.85
N ARG A 156 -9.36 -13.47 8.51
CA ARG A 156 -9.81 -12.79 7.30
C ARG A 156 -8.60 -12.42 6.47
N GLN A 157 -8.80 -12.37 5.17
CA GLN A 157 -7.80 -11.86 4.26
C GLN A 157 -8.42 -10.84 3.31
N VAL A 158 -7.62 -9.84 2.95
CA VAL A 158 -7.91 -8.85 1.92
C VAL A 158 -6.81 -8.96 0.89
N TRP A 159 -7.20 -9.25 -0.35
CA TRP A 159 -6.34 -9.02 -1.50
C TRP A 159 -6.48 -7.56 -1.87
N ARG A 160 -5.38 -6.85 -2.10
CA ARG A 160 -5.41 -5.44 -2.49
C ARG A 160 -4.25 -5.07 -3.39
N THR A 161 -4.47 -4.06 -4.20
CA THR A 161 -3.40 -3.34 -4.88
C THR A 161 -3.15 -2.06 -4.10
N VAL A 162 -1.93 -1.91 -3.59
CA VAL A 162 -1.45 -0.70 -2.93
C VAL A 162 -0.71 0.13 -3.97
N THR A 163 -1.10 1.39 -4.13
CA THR A 163 -0.45 2.35 -5.02
C THR A 163 0.30 3.37 -4.18
N LEU A 164 1.61 3.45 -4.41
CA LEU A 164 2.52 4.36 -3.73
C LEU A 164 3.11 5.34 -4.76
N ASP A 165 2.97 6.64 -4.53
CA ASP A 165 3.77 7.63 -5.24
C ASP A 165 5.08 7.81 -4.45
N MET A 166 6.19 7.44 -5.07
CA MET A 166 7.52 7.44 -4.48
C MET A 166 8.32 8.64 -4.99
N VAL A 167 9.05 9.29 -4.10
CA VAL A 167 9.98 10.38 -4.44
C VAL A 167 11.34 10.13 -3.81
N GLN A 168 12.40 10.55 -4.49
CA GLN A 168 13.77 10.43 -3.98
C GLN A 168 14.09 11.66 -3.12
N VAL A 169 14.43 11.44 -1.85
CA VAL A 169 14.88 12.47 -0.90
C VAL A 169 16.27 12.11 -0.41
N GLY A 170 17.28 12.85 -0.85
CA GLY A 170 18.67 12.47 -0.64
C GLY A 170 18.98 11.15 -1.34
N SER A 171 19.45 10.16 -0.59
CA SER A 171 19.77 8.81 -1.11
C SER A 171 18.65 7.78 -0.89
N ARG A 172 17.44 8.22 -0.52
CA ARG A 172 16.34 7.34 -0.11
C ARG A 172 15.10 7.57 -0.97
N TRP A 173 14.44 6.50 -1.36
CA TRP A 173 13.08 6.54 -1.89
C TRP A 173 12.08 6.52 -0.75
N LEU A 174 11.20 7.51 -0.72
CA LEU A 174 10.19 7.71 0.31
C LEU A 174 8.80 7.74 -0.29
N VAL A 175 7.82 7.32 0.50
CA VAL A 175 6.40 7.40 0.16
C VAL A 175 5.92 8.85 0.33
N ASP A 176 5.46 9.47 -0.75
CA ASP A 176 4.80 10.78 -0.74
C ASP A 176 3.28 10.69 -0.88
N ARG A 177 2.77 9.55 -1.36
CA ARG A 177 1.34 9.23 -1.32
C ARG A 177 1.14 7.73 -1.19
N TRP A 178 0.09 7.34 -0.47
CA TRP A 178 -0.32 5.94 -0.33
C TRP A 178 -1.83 5.83 -0.52
N SER A 179 -2.25 4.91 -1.38
CA SER A 179 -3.65 4.50 -1.52
C SER A 179 -3.74 3.00 -1.72
N SER A 180 -4.91 2.42 -1.49
CA SER A 180 -5.14 1.02 -1.86
C SER A 180 -6.55 0.81 -2.35
N VAL A 181 -6.70 -0.13 -3.28
CA VAL A 181 -7.98 -0.58 -3.80
C VAL A 181 -8.10 -2.08 -3.48
N PRO A 182 -9.24 -2.53 -2.93
CA PRO A 182 -9.50 -3.94 -2.77
C PRO A 182 -9.36 -4.66 -4.13
N GLY A 183 -8.56 -5.70 -4.14
CA GLY A 183 -8.53 -6.68 -5.22
C GLY A 183 -9.74 -7.59 -5.12
N PRO A 184 -9.87 -8.57 -6.03
CA PRO A 184 -10.97 -9.51 -5.96
C PRO A 184 -10.94 -10.26 -4.62
N THR A 185 -11.94 -9.97 -3.78
CA THR A 185 -12.24 -10.67 -2.53
C THR A 185 -13.44 -11.58 -2.74
N PRO A 186 -13.47 -12.81 -2.17
CA PRO A 186 -12.47 -13.47 -1.33
C PRO A 186 -11.31 -14.07 -2.14
N SER A 187 -10.27 -14.59 -1.46
CA SER A 187 -9.35 -15.55 -2.09
C SER A 187 -10.17 -16.58 -2.85
N PRO A 188 -9.93 -16.80 -4.13
CA PRO A 188 -10.64 -17.87 -4.81
C PRO A 188 -10.42 -19.18 -4.08
N ALA A 189 -11.47 -19.99 -3.96
CA ALA A 189 -11.28 -21.41 -3.77
C ALA A 189 -10.35 -21.91 -4.89
N ALA A 190 -9.60 -22.99 -4.64
CA ALA A 190 -8.62 -23.51 -5.60
C ALA A 190 -9.16 -23.68 -7.03
N GLU A 191 -10.48 -23.82 -7.19
CA GLU A 191 -11.19 -23.98 -8.46
C GLU A 191 -12.36 -22.98 -8.65
N ALA A 192 -12.31 -21.79 -8.06
CA ALA A 192 -13.39 -20.81 -8.20
C ALA A 192 -13.52 -20.28 -9.64
N ALA A 193 -14.76 -20.02 -10.07
CA ALA A 193 -15.05 -19.28 -11.30
C ALA A 193 -15.10 -17.76 -11.01
N PHE A 194 -14.69 -16.95 -11.99
CA PHE A 194 -14.54 -15.50 -11.85
C PHE A 194 -15.40 -14.75 -12.86
N ASP A 195 -15.97 -13.62 -12.43
CA ASP A 195 -16.66 -12.69 -13.32
C ASP A 195 -15.68 -11.84 -14.15
N ASP A 196 -14.47 -11.58 -13.62
CA ASP A 196 -13.40 -10.85 -14.29
C ASP A 196 -12.03 -11.47 -13.99
N ALA A 197 -11.47 -12.19 -14.98
CA ALA A 197 -10.15 -12.79 -14.88
C ALA A 197 -9.01 -11.76 -14.92
N LYS A 198 -9.24 -10.56 -15.49
CA LYS A 198 -8.19 -9.55 -15.67
C LYS A 198 -7.65 -9.05 -14.32
N ALA A 199 -8.54 -8.87 -13.34
CA ALA A 199 -8.19 -8.47 -11.98
C ALA A 199 -7.22 -9.43 -11.26
N PHE A 200 -7.08 -10.66 -11.75
CA PHE A 200 -6.12 -11.65 -11.25
C PHE A 200 -4.90 -11.80 -12.16
N VAL A 201 -5.12 -11.93 -13.47
CA VAL A 201 -4.05 -12.24 -14.44
C VAL A 201 -3.05 -11.08 -14.54
N GLU A 202 -3.52 -9.85 -14.46
CA GLU A 202 -2.65 -8.67 -14.59
C GLU A 202 -1.62 -8.57 -13.45
N PRO A 203 -2.01 -8.59 -12.15
CA PRO A 203 -1.04 -8.63 -11.05
C PRO A 203 -0.11 -9.84 -11.05
N LEU A 204 -0.57 -10.99 -11.52
CA LEU A 204 0.25 -12.20 -11.66
C LEU A 204 1.33 -12.07 -12.75
N GLY A 205 1.16 -11.14 -13.69
CA GLY A 205 2.17 -10.79 -14.68
C GLY A 205 3.23 -9.80 -14.18
N TRP A 206 3.05 -9.21 -13.00
CA TRP A 206 4.03 -8.28 -12.44
C TRP A 206 5.27 -9.04 -11.91
N PRO A 207 6.44 -8.38 -11.87
CA PRO A 207 7.62 -8.95 -11.21
C PRO A 207 7.32 -9.38 -9.77
N PRO A 208 7.84 -10.53 -9.30
CA PRO A 208 7.72 -10.94 -7.91
C PRO A 208 8.19 -9.85 -6.95
N ALA A 209 7.47 -9.68 -5.86
CA ALA A 209 7.89 -8.77 -4.81
C ALA A 209 9.12 -9.35 -4.10
N SER A 210 10.22 -8.60 -4.08
CA SER A 210 11.40 -8.94 -3.28
C SER A 210 11.60 -7.91 -2.18
N THR A 211 11.82 -8.39 -0.97
CA THR A 211 12.30 -7.57 0.16
C THR A 211 13.81 -7.73 0.35
N ALA A 212 14.52 -8.31 -0.63
CA ALA A 212 15.91 -8.70 -0.49
C ALA A 212 16.84 -7.46 -0.41
N ALA A 213 17.27 -7.19 0.83
CA ALA A 213 18.47 -6.51 1.31
C ALA A 213 18.47 -4.97 1.44
N VAL A 214 18.06 -4.49 2.63
CA VAL A 214 18.86 -3.52 3.39
C VAL A 214 19.19 -4.17 4.73
N ARG A 215 20.39 -4.72 4.86
CA ARG A 215 21.03 -5.12 6.12
C ARG A 215 22.31 -4.33 6.26
#